data_AF-A0A7X8J5E5-F1
#
_entry.id   AF-A0A7X8J5E5-F1
#
_cell.length_a   1.000
_cell.length_b   1.000
_cell.length_c   1.000
_cell.angle_alpha   90.00
_cell.angle_beta   90.00
_cell.angle_gamma   90.00
#
_symmetry.space_group_name_H-M   'P 1'
#
loop_
_entity.id
_entity.type
_entity.pdbx_description
1 polymer ?
#
loop_
_entity_poly.entity_id
_entity_poly.type
_entity_poly.pdbx_seq_one_letter_code
_entity_poly.pdbx_strand_id
1 'polypeptide(L)'
;MKLFISILLACMWSVASYCQTPIIPDSLAQKTIMKIDTNSISVKEFAWFNNKYNAYPDPYIQLSLSEYATLFTNYKRKVFEAIHQQLDTSKVFKEEFNSYMRKISLIFIFYSRRKRFNSIRI
;
A
#
# COMPACT_ATOMS: atom_id res chain seq x y z
N MET A 1 -40.93 -4.19 -18.30
CA MET A 1 -39.65 -3.55 -18.69
C MET A 1 -39.16 -2.49 -17.72
N LYS A 2 -39.96 -1.48 -17.34
CA LYS A 2 -39.51 -0.39 -16.44
C LYS A 2 -39.01 -0.86 -15.06
N LEU A 3 -39.65 -1.89 -14.47
CA LEU A 3 -39.28 -2.47 -13.17
C LEU A 3 -37.97 -3.30 -13.20
N PHE A 4 -37.68 -3.97 -14.31
CA PHE A 4 -36.43 -4.73 -14.48
C PHE A 4 -35.22 -3.82 -14.70
N ILE A 5 -35.42 -2.73 -15.43
CA ILE A 5 -34.39 -1.71 -15.66
C ILE A 5 -34.04 -0.98 -14.34
N SER A 6 -35.04 -0.70 -13.49
CA SER A 6 -34.79 -0.06 -12.18
C SER A 6 -34.04 -0.97 -11.20
N ILE A 7 -34.30 -2.28 -11.21
CA ILE A 7 -33.57 -3.24 -10.34
C ILE A 7 -32.12 -3.42 -10.82
N LEU A 8 -31.89 -3.43 -12.14
CA LEU A 8 -30.54 -3.53 -12.72
C LEU A 8 -29.69 -2.28 -12.42
N LEU A 9 -30.28 -1.08 -12.51
CA LEU A 9 -29.59 0.17 -12.15
C LEU A 9 -29.27 0.26 -10.66
N ALA A 10 -30.20 -0.18 -9.80
CA ALA A 10 -29.99 -0.18 -8.35
C ALA A 10 -28.84 -1.11 -7.95
N CYS A 11 -28.73 -2.29 -8.58
CA CYS A 11 -27.66 -3.26 -8.33
C CYS A 11 -26.27 -2.73 -8.77
N MET A 12 -26.21 -1.88 -9.80
CA MET A 12 -24.96 -1.29 -10.28
C MET A 12 -24.44 -0.15 -9.37
N TRP A 13 -25.33 0.53 -8.64
CA TRP A 13 -24.92 1.53 -7.66
C TRP A 13 -24.38 0.93 -6.36
N SER A 14 -24.89 -0.23 -5.93
CA SER A 14 -24.42 -0.88 -4.69
C SER A 14 -22.98 -1.40 -4.80
N VAL A 15 -22.51 -1.76 -6.00
CA VAL A 15 -21.17 -2.33 -6.22
C VAL A 15 -20.08 -1.25 -6.23
N ALA A 16 -20.41 -0.01 -6.60
CA ALA A 16 -19.45 1.10 -6.68
C ALA A 16 -19.00 1.61 -5.29
N SER A 17 -19.75 1.34 -4.21
CA SER A 17 -19.41 1.79 -2.86
C SER A 17 -18.30 0.99 -2.17
N TYR A 18 -17.86 -0.14 -2.73
CA TYR A 18 -16.84 -1.00 -2.10
C TYR A 18 -15.40 -0.73 -2.56
N CYS A 19 -15.15 0.32 -3.36
CA CYS A 19 -13.79 0.66 -3.82
C CYS A 19 -13.51 2.16 -3.68
N GLN A 20 -13.70 2.73 -2.50
CA GLN A 20 -13.25 4.08 -2.20
C GLN A 20 -11.90 4.01 -1.49
N THR A 21 -10.81 4.06 -2.26
CA THR A 21 -9.54 4.52 -1.66
C THR A 21 -9.70 6.00 -1.33
N PRO A 22 -9.29 6.47 -0.14
CA PRO A 22 -9.40 7.88 0.19
C PRO A 22 -8.61 8.69 -0.84
N ILE A 23 -9.31 9.54 -1.59
CA ILE A 23 -8.73 10.42 -2.59
C ILE A 23 -8.10 11.59 -1.81
N ILE A 24 -6.81 11.46 -1.47
CA ILE A 24 -6.05 12.55 -0.87
C ILE A 24 -5.67 13.51 -2.01
N PRO A 25 -6.06 14.80 -1.97
CA PRO A 25 -5.69 15.75 -3.01
C PRO A 25 -4.16 15.86 -3.11
N ASP A 26 -3.62 15.95 -4.32
CA ASP A 26 -2.17 15.87 -4.58
C ASP A 26 -1.36 16.90 -3.77
N SER A 27 -1.91 18.10 -3.56
CA SER A 27 -1.31 19.15 -2.74
C SER A 27 -1.14 18.75 -1.27
N LEU A 28 -2.11 18.00 -0.73
CA LEU A 28 -2.05 17.47 0.64
C LEU A 28 -1.18 16.21 0.71
N ALA A 29 -1.22 15.37 -0.32
CA ALA A 29 -0.47 14.14 -0.41
C ALA A 29 1.05 14.38 -0.31
N GLN A 30 1.55 15.45 -0.92
CA GLN A 30 2.96 15.83 -0.93
C GLN A 30 3.38 16.63 0.32
N LYS A 31 2.42 17.13 1.11
CA LYS A 31 2.72 17.92 2.31
C LYS A 31 3.55 17.09 3.28
N THR A 32 4.61 17.69 3.82
CA THR A 32 5.40 17.08 4.88
C THR A 32 4.57 17.03 6.17
N ILE A 33 4.37 15.83 6.71
CA ILE A 33 3.68 15.61 7.99
C ILE A 33 4.67 15.50 9.16
N MET A 34 5.89 15.06 8.89
CA MET A 34 6.94 14.87 9.87
C MET A 34 8.33 15.00 9.22
N LYS A 35 9.33 15.41 10.00
CA LYS A 35 10.74 15.35 9.62
C LYS A 35 11.49 14.45 10.59
N ILE A 36 12.36 13.60 10.06
CA ILE A 36 13.31 12.79 10.81
C ILE A 36 14.69 13.15 10.29
N ASP A 37 15.50 13.81 11.12
CA ASP A 37 16.77 14.42 10.72
C ASP A 37 16.60 15.34 9.50
N THR A 38 17.33 15.08 8.41
CA THR A 38 17.22 15.81 7.14
C THR A 38 16.12 15.28 6.22
N ASN A 39 15.45 14.18 6.58
CA ASN A 39 14.47 13.51 5.72
C ASN A 39 13.04 13.96 6.04
N SER A 40 12.31 14.43 5.02
CA SER A 40 10.90 14.78 5.12
C SER A 40 10.01 13.58 4.78
N ILE A 41 9.01 13.33 5.62
CA ILE A 41 7.99 12.31 5.39
C ILE A 41 6.71 12.99 4.94
N SER A 42 6.14 12.52 3.83
CA SER A 42 4.89 13.06 3.26
C SER A 42 3.64 12.44 3.88
N VAL A 43 2.52 13.15 3.81
CA VAL A 43 1.19 12.62 4.20
C VAL A 43 0.89 11.33 3.44
N LYS A 44 1.19 11.27 2.14
CA LYS A 44 0.94 10.08 1.30
C LYS A 44 1.68 8.85 1.81
N GLU A 45 2.95 9.01 2.18
CA GLU A 45 3.76 7.91 2.70
C GLU A 45 3.16 7.36 3.99
N PHE A 46 2.88 8.24 4.96
CA PHE A 46 2.28 7.84 6.23
C PHE A 46 0.90 7.19 6.05
N ALA A 47 0.03 7.79 5.23
CA ALA A 47 -1.30 7.27 4.96
C ALA A 47 -1.27 5.90 4.27
N TRP A 48 -0.35 5.70 3.33
CA TRP A 48 -0.19 4.40 2.67
C TRP A 48 0.22 3.31 3.65
N PHE A 49 1.18 3.60 4.54
CA PHE A 49 1.61 2.67 5.58
C PHE A 49 0.46 2.36 6.54
N ASN A 50 -0.22 3.38 7.05
CA ASN A 50 -1.35 3.22 7.98
C ASN A 50 -2.46 2.36 7.35
N ASN A 51 -2.84 2.64 6.11
CA ASN A 51 -3.87 1.89 5.41
C ASN A 51 -3.46 0.44 5.15
N LYS A 52 -2.18 0.17 4.82
CA LYS A 52 -1.70 -1.19 4.59
C LYS A 52 -1.76 -2.05 5.85
N TYR A 53 -1.42 -1.49 7.01
CA TYR A 53 -1.48 -2.21 8.28
C TYR A 53 -2.92 -2.40 8.78
N ASN A 54 -3.77 -1.38 8.61
CA ASN A 54 -5.17 -1.44 9.03
C ASN A 54 -6.10 -2.11 8.01
N ALA A 55 -5.61 -2.51 6.82
CA ALA A 55 -6.40 -3.26 5.84
C ALA A 55 -6.75 -4.68 6.32
N TYR A 56 -5.92 -5.24 7.20
CA TYR A 56 -6.14 -6.52 7.88
C TYR A 56 -5.77 -6.36 9.35
N PRO A 57 -6.59 -5.64 10.12
CA PRO A 57 -6.27 -5.32 11.50
C PRO A 57 -6.18 -6.62 12.29
N ASP A 58 -5.06 -6.80 12.99
CA ASP A 58 -4.94 -7.88 13.95
C ASP A 58 -5.95 -7.61 15.09
N PRO A 59 -6.90 -8.53 15.35
CA PRO A 59 -7.94 -8.30 16.36
C PRO A 59 -7.37 -8.11 17.78
N TYR A 60 -6.13 -8.51 18.02
CA TYR A 60 -5.44 -8.40 19.31
C TYR A 60 -4.56 -7.14 19.42
N ILE A 61 -4.32 -6.41 18.33
CA ILE A 61 -3.44 -5.24 18.30
C ILE A 61 -4.23 -4.03 17.80
N GLN A 62 -4.89 -3.34 18.73
CA GLN A 62 -5.50 -2.04 18.49
C GLN A 62 -4.56 -0.94 18.99
N LEU A 63 -3.86 -0.28 18.06
CA LEU A 63 -2.98 0.84 18.37
C LEU A 63 -3.71 2.16 18.18
N SER A 64 -3.51 3.10 19.09
CA SER A 64 -3.87 4.50 18.86
C SER A 64 -3.04 5.10 17.72
N LEU A 65 -3.56 6.15 17.08
CA LEU A 65 -2.84 6.85 16.01
C LEU A 65 -1.47 7.37 16.48
N SER A 66 -1.37 7.82 17.74
CA SER A 66 -0.12 8.28 18.34
C SER A 66 0.92 7.17 18.53
N GLU A 67 0.49 5.98 18.96
CA GLU A 67 1.39 4.83 19.10
C GLU A 67 1.87 4.36 17.73
N TYR A 68 0.97 4.31 16.75
CA TYR A 68 1.33 4.00 15.38
C TYR A 68 2.33 5.01 14.81
N ALA A 69 2.10 6.31 15.00
CA ALA A 69 3.02 7.36 14.57
C ALA A 69 4.42 7.19 15.20
N THR A 70 4.47 6.82 16.48
CA THR A 70 5.73 6.55 17.19
C THR A 70 6.47 5.34 16.61
N LEU A 71 5.78 4.22 16.39
CA LEU A 71 6.36 3.02 15.79
C LEU A 71 6.86 3.28 14.37
N PHE A 72 6.06 3.99 13.56
CA PHE A 72 6.44 4.38 12.22
C PHE A 72 7.68 5.28 12.21
N THR A 73 7.76 6.26 13.12
CA THR A 73 8.94 7.13 13.29
C THR A 73 10.18 6.31 13.63
N ASN A 74 10.07 5.40 14.60
CA ASN A 74 11.17 4.52 14.99
C ASN A 74 11.64 3.60 13.87
N TYR A 75 10.70 3.05 13.09
CA TYR A 75 11.00 2.27 11.89
C TYR A 75 11.79 3.09 10.87
N LYS A 76 11.30 4.28 10.50
CA LYS A 76 11.95 5.14 9.51
C LYS A 76 13.34 5.57 9.94
N ARG A 77 13.53 5.88 11.24
CA ARG A 77 14.86 6.18 11.80
C ARG A 77 15.85 5.04 11.56
N LYS A 78 15.46 3.78 11.85
CA LYS A 78 16.32 2.61 11.60
C LYS A 78 16.65 2.44 10.11
N VAL A 79 15.68 2.71 9.22
CA VAL A 79 15.92 2.65 7.76
C VAL A 79 16.93 3.71 7.33
N PHE A 80 16.76 4.95 7.79
CA PHE A 80 17.68 6.03 7.44
C PHE A 80 19.08 5.79 7.98
N GLU A 81 19.20 5.27 9.20
CA GLU A 81 20.49 4.89 9.78
C GLU A 81 21.16 3.77 8.98
N ALA A 82 20.41 2.73 8.57
CA ALA A 82 20.94 1.65 7.74
C ALA A 82 21.43 2.15 6.37
N ILE A 83 20.71 3.08 5.74
CA ILE A 83 21.11 3.72 4.48
C ILE A 83 22.37 4.58 4.69
N HIS A 84 22.43 5.35 5.78
CA HIS A 84 23.61 6.15 6.12
C HIS A 84 24.84 5.26 6.33
N GLN A 85 24.66 4.08 6.91
CA GLN A 85 25.69 3.04 7.06
C GLN A 85 25.95 2.23 5.78
N GLN A 86 25.28 2.56 4.66
CA GLN A 86 25.40 1.89 3.36
C GLN A 86 25.09 0.38 3.41
N LEU A 87 24.28 -0.08 4.37
CA LEU A 87 23.94 -1.49 4.51
C LEU A 87 23.15 -2.04 3.31
N ASP A 88 22.44 -1.16 2.60
CA ASP A 88 21.72 -1.45 1.34
C ASP A 88 22.67 -1.69 0.15
N THR A 89 23.95 -1.34 0.26
CA THR A 89 24.92 -1.50 -0.81
C THR A 89 25.63 -2.86 -0.79
N SER A 90 25.53 -3.56 0.35
CA SER A 90 26.09 -4.89 0.60
C SER A 90 25.67 -5.89 -0.49
N LYS A 91 26.61 -6.76 -0.88
CA LYS A 91 26.35 -7.86 -1.82
C LYS A 91 25.26 -8.80 -1.29
N VAL A 92 25.34 -9.17 -0.01
CA VAL A 92 24.36 -10.06 0.64
C VAL A 92 22.97 -9.45 0.60
N PHE A 93 22.85 -8.15 0.93
CA PHE A 93 21.57 -7.45 0.86
C PHE A 93 21.00 -7.45 -0.56
N LYS A 94 21.81 -7.11 -1.58
CA LYS A 94 21.39 -7.09 -2.98
C LYS A 94 20.93 -8.47 -3.45
N GLU A 95 21.63 -9.54 -3.07
CA GLU A 95 21.26 -10.92 -3.41
C GLU A 95 19.91 -11.31 -2.83
N GLU A 96 19.68 -11.05 -1.54
CA GLU A 96 18.38 -11.31 -0.90
C GLU A 96 17.27 -10.45 -1.51
N PHE A 97 17.50 -9.15 -1.65
CA PHE A 97 16.54 -8.22 -2.26
C PHE A 97 16.12 -8.66 -3.66
N ASN A 98 17.08 -9.03 -4.50
CA ASN A 98 16.82 -9.54 -5.85
C ASN A 98 16.12 -10.90 -5.84
N SER A 99 16.34 -11.73 -4.83
CA SER A 99 15.58 -12.97 -4.62
C SER A 99 14.09 -12.67 -4.37
N TYR A 100 13.78 -11.71 -3.49
CA TYR A 100 12.39 -11.28 -3.25
C TYR A 100 11.74 -10.69 -4.50
N MET A 101 12.45 -9.82 -5.24
CA MET A 101 11.92 -9.22 -6.46
C MET A 101 11.60 -10.25 -7.54
N ARG A 102 12.45 -11.28 -7.70
CA ARG A 102 12.17 -12.40 -8.62
C ARG A 102 10.91 -13.18 -8.23
N LYS A 103 10.67 -13.42 -6.93
CA LYS A 103 9.45 -14.10 -6.47
C LYS A 103 8.19 -13.27 -6.77
N ILE A 104 8.24 -11.96 -6.52
CA ILE A 104 7.12 -11.05 -6.79
C ILE A 104 6.84 -10.95 -8.29
N SER A 105 7.87 -10.83 -9.13
CA SER A 105 7.69 -10.73 -10.58
C SER A 105 7.07 -11.99 -11.17
N LEU A 106 7.45 -13.18 -10.69
CA LEU A 106 6.83 -14.44 -11.09
C LEU A 106 5.34 -14.48 -10.73
N ILE A 107 4.97 -14.07 -9.52
CA ILE A 107 3.56 -13.99 -9.09
C ILE A 107 2.77 -13.03 -9.99
N PHE A 108 3.33 -11.86 -10.29
CA PHE A 108 2.70 -10.88 -11.17
C PHE A 108 2.53 -11.40 -12.61
N ILE A 109 3.55 -12.05 -13.16
CA ILE A 109 3.50 -12.66 -14.50
C ILE A 109 2.45 -13.78 -14.53
N PHE A 110 2.39 -14.62 -13.50
CA PHE A 110 1.38 -15.67 -13.40
C PHE A 110 -0.03 -15.10 -13.34
N TYR A 111 -0.27 -14.11 -12.48
CA TYR A 111 -1.57 -13.48 -12.31
C TYR A 111 -2.02 -12.77 -13.60
N SER A 112 -1.13 -12.01 -14.25
CA SER A 112 -1.43 -11.32 -15.51
C SER A 112 -1.72 -12.29 -16.66
N ARG A 113 -1.00 -13.41 -16.75
CA ARG A 113 -1.28 -14.47 -17.74
C ARG A 113 -2.63 -15.14 -17.50
N ARG A 114 -2.97 -15.47 -16.26
CA ARG A 114 -4.27 -16.07 -15.91
C ARG A 114 -5.44 -15.15 -16.28
N LYS A 115 -5.32 -13.85 -15.97
CA LYS A 115 -6.33 -12.84 -16.33
C LYS A 115 -6.53 -12.76 -17.85
N ARG A 116 -5.44 -12.77 -18.62
CA ARG A 116 -5.48 -12.76 -20.09
C ARG A 116 -6.11 -14.03 -20.66
N PHE A 117 -5.76 -15.21 -20.15
CA PHE A 117 -6.32 -16.49 -20.61
C PHE A 117 -7.82 -16.60 -20.34
N ASN A 118 -8.29 -16.13 -19.17
CA ASN A 118 -9.72 -16.10 -18.85
C ASN A 118 -10.51 -15.06 -19.68
N SER A 119 -9.85 -14.00 -20.18
CA SER A 119 -10.48 -13.00 -21.05
C SER A 119 -10.67 -13.46 -22.50
N ILE A 120 -9.95 -14.51 -22.93
CA ILE A 120 -10.04 -15.07 -24.30
C ILE A 120 -11.04 -16.24 -24.34
N ARG A 121 -11.44 -16.77 -23.17
CA ARG A 121 -12.37 -17.91 -23.04
C ARG A 121 -13.84 -17.50 -22.87
N ILE A 122 -14.18 -16.26 -23.23
CA ILE A 122 -15.53 -15.68 -23.19
C ILE A 122 -15.90 -15.26 -24.60
#